data_AF-A0A4U9UAC6-F1
#
_entry.id   AF-A0A4U9UAC6-F1
#
_cell.length_a   1.000
_cell.length_b   1.000
_cell.length_c   1.000
_cell.angle_alpha   90.00
_cell.angle_beta   90.00
_cell.angle_gamma   90.00
#
_symmetry.space_group_name_H-M   'P 1'
#
loop_
_entity.id
_entity.type
_entity.pdbx_description
1 polymer ?
#
loop_
_entity_poly.entity_id
_entity_poly.type
_entity_poly.pdbx_seq_one_letter_code
_entity_poly.pdbx_strand_id
1 'polypeptide(L)' 'MANKKRSASSSRWLQEHFSDKYVLQAQKKGLRSRAWFKLDEIQQSDKLFKPGMTVVDLGAAPAVGRNMW' A
#
# COMPACT_ATOMS: atom_id res chain seq x y z
N MET A 1 19.16 16.63 -20.20
CA MET A 1 18.54 15.89 -19.08
C MET A 1 18.26 14.47 -19.57
N ALA A 2 18.90 13.45 -18.99
CA ALA A 2 18.73 12.07 -19.45
C ALA A 2 17.29 11.60 -19.20
N ASN A 3 16.55 11.29 -20.26
CA ASN A 3 15.23 10.69 -20.16
C ASN A 3 15.40 9.22 -19.72
N LYS A 4 15.41 8.98 -18.40
CA LYS A 4 15.62 7.66 -17.81
C LYS A 4 14.41 6.79 -18.12
N LYS A 5 14.41 6.12 -19.28
CA LYS A 5 13.39 5.12 -19.64
C LYS A 5 13.29 4.11 -18.49
N ARG A 6 12.12 4.01 -17.88
CA ARG A 6 11.84 3.04 -16.81
C ARG A 6 12.12 1.63 -17.34
N SER A 7 12.72 0.77 -16.52
CA SER A 7 12.93 -0.63 -16.89
C SER A 7 11.58 -1.32 -17.13
N ALA A 8 11.55 -2.36 -17.97
CA ALA A 8 10.33 -3.13 -18.22
C ALA A 8 9.73 -3.68 -16.92
N SER A 9 10.56 -4.06 -15.95
CA SER A 9 10.15 -4.50 -14.61
C SER A 9 9.50 -3.38 -13.79
N SER A 10 9.99 -2.14 -13.88
CA SER A 10 9.41 -0.98 -13.20
C SER A 10 8.05 -0.61 -13.78
N SER A 11 7.90 -0.69 -15.11
CA SER A 11 6.62 -0.45 -15.79
C SER A 11 5.57 -1.49 -15.43
N ARG A 12 5.94 -2.78 -15.41
CA ARG A 12 5.04 -3.87 -15.02
C ARG A 12 4.59 -3.75 -13.57
N TRP A 13 5.51 -3.47 -12.65
CA TRP A 13 5.19 -3.26 -11.24
C TRP A 13 4.18 -2.11 -11.02
N LEU A 14 4.36 -1.01 -11.75
CA LEU A 14 3.45 0.13 -11.68
C LEU A 14 2.04 -0.25 -12.15
N GLN A 15 1.96 -1.05 -13.21
CA GLN A 15 0.70 -1.55 -13.74
C GLN A 15 0.01 -2.52 -12.77
N GLU A 16 0.77 -3.43 -12.15
CA GLU A 16 0.29 -4.33 -11.09
C GLU A 16 -0.27 -3.52 -9.91
N HIS A 17 0.45 -2.47 -9.48
CA HIS A 17 0.00 -1.59 -8.41
C HIS A 17 -1.35 -0.90 -8.71
N PHE A 18 -1.53 -0.39 -9.93
CA PHE A 18 -2.80 0.24 -10.33
C PHE A 18 -3.94 -0.77 -10.48
N SER A 19 -3.63 -2.03 -10.79
CA SER A 19 -4.63 -3.10 -10.87
C SER A 19 -4.99 -3.70 -9.51
N ASP A 20 -4.28 -3.34 -8.44
CA ASP A 20 -4.50 -3.92 -7.13
C ASP A 20 -5.89 -3.56 -6.57
N LYS A 21 -6.65 -4.59 -6.20
CA LYS A 21 -8.03 -4.43 -5.72
C LYS A 21 -8.12 -3.52 -4.49
N TYR A 22 -7.14 -3.56 -3.59
CA TYR A 22 -7.15 -2.75 -2.37
C TYR A 22 -6.69 -1.32 -2.63
N VAL A 23 -5.81 -1.09 -3.61
CA VAL A 23 -5.52 0.28 -4.09
C VAL A 23 -6.79 0.92 -4.65
N LEU A 24 -7.50 0.22 -5.52
CA LEU A 24 -8.74 0.70 -6.12
C LEU A 24 -9.84 0.92 -5.08
N GLN A 25 -10.00 -0.01 -4.12
CA GLN A 25 -10.97 0.15 -3.04
C GLN A 25 -10.60 1.28 -2.08
N ALA A 26 -9.32 1.46 -1.74
CA ALA A 26 -8.87 2.55 -0.88
C ALA A 26 -9.18 3.91 -1.54
N GLN A 27 -8.89 4.06 -2.83
CA GLN A 27 -9.24 5.27 -3.59
C GLN A 27 -10.76 5.53 -3.59
N LYS A 28 -11.56 4.51 -3.89
CA LYS A 28 -13.03 4.62 -3.86
C LYS A 28 -13.58 5.03 -2.49
N LYS A 29 -12.95 4.57 -1.40
CA LYS A 29 -13.36 4.86 -0.03
C LYS A 29 -12.70 6.12 0.57
N GLY A 30 -11.85 6.81 -0.17
CA GLY A 30 -11.09 7.96 0.35
C GLY A 30 -10.09 7.60 1.45
N LEU A 31 -9.62 6.36 1.50
CA LEU A 31 -8.66 5.88 2.49
C LEU A 31 -7.23 6.26 2.10
N ARG A 32 -6.39 6.51 3.11
CA ARG A 32 -5.01 7.00 2.91
C ARG A 32 -4.14 6.03 2.12
N SER A 33 -4.29 4.73 2.34
CA SER A 33 -3.51 3.68 1.68
C SER A 33 -4.27 2.35 1.70
N ARG A 34 -3.85 1.38 0.87
CA ARG A 34 -4.38 0.01 0.91
C ARG A 34 -4.07 -0.73 2.23
N ALA A 35 -3.10 -0.25 3.01
CA ALA A 35 -2.75 -0.85 4.30
C ALA A 35 -3.87 -0.69 5.33
N TRP A 36 -4.77 0.29 5.13
CA TRP A 36 -5.94 0.51 5.99
C TRP A 36 -6.73 -0.77 6.24
N PHE A 37 -6.97 -1.59 5.21
CA PHE A 37 -7.75 -2.82 5.34
C PHE A 37 -7.12 -3.80 6.32
N LYS A 38 -5.78 -3.93 6.29
CA LYS A 38 -5.07 -4.82 7.21
C LYS A 38 -5.00 -4.24 8.62
N LEU A 39 -4.81 -2.93 8.74
CA LEU A 39 -4.84 -2.26 10.03
C LEU A 39 -6.20 -2.38 10.71
N ASP A 40 -7.29 -2.31 9.94
CA ASP A 40 -8.65 -2.49 10.46
C ASP A 40 -8.86 -3.93 10.96
N GLU A 41 -8.47 -4.94 10.19
CA GLU A 41 -8.49 -6.35 10.64
C GLU A 41 -7.72 -6.56 11.94
N ILE A 42 -6.47 -6.07 12.00
CA ILE A 42 -5.62 -6.18 13.20
C ILE A 42 -6.24 -5.43 14.37
N GLN A 43 -6.81 -4.25 14.13
CA GLN A 43 -7.44 -3.47 15.20
C GLN A 43 -8.66 -4.19 15.77
N GLN A 44 -9.44 -4.89 14.94
CA GLN A 44 -10.60 -5.66 15.40
C GLN A 44 -10.19 -6.85 16.29
N SER A 45 -9.08 -7.54 15.99
CA SER A 45 -8.62 -8.68 16.80
C SER A 45 -7.79 -8.25 18.02
N ASP A 46 -6.79 -7.40 17.80
CA ASP A 46 -5.70 -7.17 18.75
C ASP A 46 -5.88 -5.87 19.55
N LYS A 47 -6.76 -4.97 19.09
CA LYS A 47 -7.09 -3.69 19.74
C LYS A 47 -5.84 -2.84 20.05
N LEU A 48 -4.94 -2.75 19.09
CA LEU A 48 -3.64 -2.08 19.23
C LEU A 48 -3.74 -0.57 19.45
N PHE A 49 -4.64 0.10 18.73
CA PHE A 49 -4.81 1.55 18.78
C PHE A 49 -5.71 1.99 19.93
N LYS A 50 -5.29 3.07 20.59
CA LYS A 50 -6.03 3.76 21.66
C LYS A 50 -6.10 5.26 21.37
N PRO A 51 -7.13 5.97 21.85
CA PRO A 51 -7.20 7.42 21.75
C PRO A 51 -5.95 8.09 22.32
N GLY A 52 -5.44 9.12 21.64
CA GLY A 52 -4.24 9.88 22.05
C GLY A 52 -2.90 9.34 21.53
N MET A 53 -2.88 8.20 20.82
CA MET A 53 -1.66 7.71 20.19
C MET A 53 -1.30 8.52 18.94
N THR A 54 0.00 8.80 18.76
CA THR A 54 0.54 9.25 17.48
C THR A 54 1.00 8.04 16.69
N VAL A 55 0.47 7.86 15.48
CA VAL A 55 0.75 6.71 14.61
C VAL A 55 1.48 7.18 13.37
N VAL A 56 2.58 6.50 13.03
CA VAL A 56 3.35 6.72 11.81
C VAL A 56 3.22 5.47 10.93
N ASP A 57 2.58 5.62 9.77
CA ASP A 57 2.58 4.59 8.73
C ASP A 57 3.86 4.72 7.90
N LEU A 58 4.80 3.79 8.11
CA LEU A 58 6.08 3.80 7.40
C LEU A 58 6.01 3.15 6.02
N GLY A 59 4.90 2.50 5.65
CA GLY A 59 4.71 1.82 4.37
C GLY A 59 5.80 0.78 4.07
N ALA A 60 5.47 -0.51 4.10
CA ALA A 60 6.34 -1.51 3.50
C ALA A 60 6.19 -1.43 1.97
N ALA A 61 7.11 -0.78 1.28
CA ALA A 61 7.17 -0.88 -0.18
C ALA A 61 7.45 -2.36 -0.54
N PRO A 62 6.66 -2.99 -1.43
CA PRO A 62 6.99 -4.32 -1.91
C PRO A 62 8.38 -4.27 -2.53
N ALA A 63 9.29 -5.11 -2.05
CA ALA A 63 10.62 -5.25 -2.62
C ALA A 63 10.47 -5.37 -4.14
N VAL A 64 11.24 -4.57 -4.88
CA VAL A 64 11.23 -4.55 -6.34
C VAL A 64 11.45 -5.99 -6.84
N GLY A 65 10.36 -6.63 -7.27
CA GLY A 65 10.37 -7.98 -7.84
C GLY A 65 10.16 -9.13 -6.84
N ARG A 66 8.95 -9.25 -6.28
CA ARG A 66 8.15 -10.50 -6.28
C ARG A 66 6.97 -10.38 -5.30
N ASN A 67 5.82 -10.77 -5.81
CA ASN A 67 4.59 -11.22 -5.13
C ASN A 67 4.79 -11.56 -3.65
N MET A 68 4.56 -10.59 -2.77
CA MET A 68 4.08 -10.82 -1.42
C MET A 68 3.05 -9.74 -1.12
N TRP A 69 1.86 -10.18 -0.70
CA TRP A 69 0.63 -9.45 -0.38
C TRP A 69 -0.33 -9.14 -1.54
#